data_AF-A0A7G2K281-F1
#
_entry.id   AF-A0A7G2K281-F1
#
_cell.length_a   1.000
_cell.length_b   1.000
_cell.length_c   1.000
_cell.angle_alpha   90.00
_cell.angle_beta   90.00
_cell.angle_gamma   90.00
#
_symmetry.space_group_name_H-M   'P 1'
#
loop_
_entity.id
_entity.type
_entity.pdbx_description
1 polymer ?
#
loop_
_entity_poly.entity_id
_entity_poly.type
_entity_poly.pdbx_seq_one_letter_code
_entity_poly.pdbx_strand_id
1 'polypeptide(L)'
;IKKGDYENYRFTELQKQLIETSWRNQDPYLYGRFDFGYDGDNLKMFEYNADTPTSLLEAAVVQWLWLEQIEGLKHRDQFNWIHEELIKHFQFLKQQSGKTDFHLSAMQDADREDWGNVDYLADVAYNAGWNIHQLAVEDIGYNSETK
;
A
#
# COMPACT_ATOMS: atom_id res chain seq x y z
N ILE A 1 1.73 -12.90 -20.06
CA ILE A 1 2.60 -11.83 -20.64
C ILE A 1 2.73 -12.11 -22.12
N LYS A 2 2.39 -11.15 -22.99
CA LYS A 2 2.31 -11.39 -24.45
C LYS A 2 3.57 -10.98 -25.22
N LYS A 3 4.29 -9.96 -24.75
CA LYS A 3 5.52 -9.46 -25.38
C LYS A 3 6.61 -9.10 -24.37
N GLY A 4 6.25 -8.50 -23.24
CA GLY A 4 7.18 -8.17 -22.15
C GLY A 4 8.21 -7.11 -22.55
N ASP A 5 8.01 -5.86 -22.15
CA ASP A 5 8.89 -4.73 -22.54
C ASP A 5 10.16 -4.65 -21.68
N TYR A 6 10.68 -5.80 -21.25
CA TYR A 6 11.76 -5.94 -20.26
C TYR A 6 13.07 -5.26 -20.64
N GLU A 7 13.30 -5.06 -21.94
CA GLU A 7 14.45 -4.33 -22.48
C GLU A 7 14.56 -2.90 -21.92
N ASN A 8 13.44 -2.29 -21.52
CA ASN A 8 13.41 -0.95 -20.95
C ASN A 8 13.72 -0.90 -19.45
N TYR A 9 13.64 -2.03 -18.74
CA TYR A 9 13.65 -2.06 -17.27
C TYR A 9 14.91 -2.67 -16.65
N ARG A 10 15.87 -3.12 -17.48
CA ARG A 10 17.18 -3.66 -17.03
C ARG A 10 17.09 -4.78 -15.98
N PHE A 11 16.02 -5.58 -16.02
CA PHE A 11 15.84 -6.71 -15.12
C PHE A 11 16.78 -7.86 -15.45
N THR A 12 17.26 -8.54 -14.40
CA THR A 12 17.93 -9.85 -14.50
C THR A 12 16.96 -10.94 -14.94
N GLU A 13 17.46 -12.08 -15.43
CA GLU A 13 16.62 -13.22 -15.81
C GLU A 13 15.78 -13.75 -14.64
N LEU A 14 16.35 -13.77 -13.43
CA LEU A 14 15.61 -14.18 -12.22
C LEU A 14 14.43 -13.23 -11.95
N GLN A 15 14.65 -11.91 -12.01
CA GLN A 15 13.58 -10.93 -11.80
C GLN A 15 12.46 -11.08 -12.84
N LYS A 16 12.80 -11.26 -14.12
CA LYS A 16 11.80 -11.51 -15.18
C LYS A 16 10.94 -12.72 -14.84
N GLN A 17 11.56 -13.85 -14.49
CA GLN A 17 10.84 -15.09 -14.13
C GLN A 17 9.92 -14.90 -12.92
N LEU A 18 10.37 -14.17 -11.89
CA LEU A 18 9.56 -13.89 -10.69
C LEU A 18 8.36 -12.99 -11.03
N ILE A 19 8.56 -11.94 -11.83
CA ILE A 19 7.48 -11.07 -12.32
C ILE A 19 6.45 -11.88 -13.11
N GLU A 20 6.90 -12.74 -14.04
CA GLU A 20 5.97 -13.57 -14.81
C GLU A 20 5.18 -14.53 -13.94
N THR A 21 5.84 -15.12 -12.95
CA THR A 21 5.21 -16.03 -11.99
C THR A 21 4.14 -15.30 -11.20
N SER A 22 4.49 -14.16 -10.60
CA SER A 22 3.57 -13.35 -9.82
C SER A 22 2.35 -12.89 -10.62
N TRP A 23 2.58 -12.42 -11.86
CA TRP A 23 1.52 -12.03 -12.78
C TRP A 23 0.59 -13.18 -13.15
N ARG A 24 1.13 -14.39 -13.41
CA ARG A 24 0.33 -15.58 -13.74
C ARG A 24 -0.46 -16.08 -12.54
N ASN A 25 0.10 -15.97 -11.34
CA ASN A 25 -0.55 -16.35 -10.09
C ASN A 25 -1.61 -15.34 -9.66
N GLN A 26 -1.64 -14.15 -10.27
CA GLN A 26 -2.47 -13.02 -9.84
C GLN A 26 -2.23 -12.73 -8.36
N ASP A 27 -0.95 -12.67 -7.97
CA ASP A 27 -0.58 -12.33 -6.61
C ASP A 27 -1.26 -10.99 -6.20
N PRO A 28 -1.72 -10.89 -4.95
CA PRO A 28 -2.48 -9.72 -4.52
C PRO A 28 -1.63 -8.45 -4.50
N TYR A 29 -2.26 -7.35 -4.88
CA TYR A 29 -1.78 -5.98 -4.65
C TYR A 29 -2.54 -5.36 -3.47
N LEU A 30 -2.07 -4.23 -2.93
CA LEU A 30 -2.75 -3.52 -1.84
C LEU A 30 -3.36 -2.19 -2.32
N TYR A 31 -2.54 -1.25 -2.76
CA TYR A 31 -2.98 0.06 -3.24
C TYR A 31 -1.93 0.68 -4.16
N GLY A 32 -2.31 1.76 -4.84
CA GLY A 32 -1.42 2.57 -5.68
C GLY A 32 -1.94 3.99 -5.77
N ARG A 33 -1.09 4.93 -6.21
CA ARG A 33 -1.44 6.36 -6.34
C ARG A 33 -1.25 6.83 -7.77
N PHE A 34 -2.25 7.49 -8.33
CA PHE A 34 -2.13 8.19 -9.61
C PHE A 34 -1.80 9.65 -9.36
N ASP A 35 -0.86 10.17 -10.13
CA ASP A 35 -0.52 11.58 -10.10
C ASP A 35 -1.12 12.23 -11.36
N PHE A 36 -2.01 13.21 -11.14
CA PHE A 36 -2.74 13.89 -12.20
C PHE A 36 -2.36 15.37 -12.27
N GLY A 37 -2.37 15.91 -13.50
CA GLY A 37 -2.42 17.34 -13.77
C GLY A 37 -3.81 17.73 -14.25
N TYR A 38 -4.37 18.78 -13.65
CA TYR A 38 -5.67 19.33 -14.03
C TYR A 38 -5.58 20.86 -14.10
N ASP A 39 -5.94 21.44 -15.24
CA ASP A 39 -5.91 22.89 -15.47
C ASP A 39 -7.29 23.57 -15.32
N GLY A 40 -8.32 22.80 -14.95
CA GLY A 40 -9.73 23.24 -14.91
C GLY A 40 -10.57 22.73 -16.07
N ASP A 41 -9.95 22.37 -17.20
CA ASP A 41 -10.64 21.87 -18.40
C ASP A 41 -10.13 20.48 -18.82
N ASN A 42 -8.82 20.25 -18.69
CA ASN A 42 -8.11 19.08 -19.19
C ASN A 42 -7.49 18.29 -18.03
N LEU A 43 -7.80 17.01 -17.95
CA LEU A 43 -7.18 16.06 -17.02
C LEU A 43 -6.12 15.22 -17.73
N LYS A 44 -4.92 15.14 -17.16
CA LYS A 44 -3.83 14.28 -17.64
C LYS A 44 -3.26 13.45 -16.49
N MET A 45 -2.99 12.18 -16.75
CA MET A 45 -2.25 11.29 -15.84
C MET A 45 -0.76 11.39 -16.16
N PHE A 46 0.07 11.70 -15.17
CA PHE A 46 1.51 11.76 -15.32
C PHE A 46 2.17 10.43 -15.00
N GLU A 47 1.81 9.83 -13.86
CA GLU A 47 2.37 8.57 -13.42
C GLU A 47 1.40 7.74 -12.57
N TYR A 48 1.74 6.47 -12.42
CA TYR A 48 1.10 5.55 -11.50
C TYR A 48 2.14 4.97 -10.55
N ASN A 49 2.13 5.46 -9.31
CA ASN A 49 2.96 5.01 -8.20
C ASN A 49 2.34 3.73 -7.62
N ALA A 50 2.65 2.59 -8.23
CA ALA A 50 2.08 1.28 -7.86
C ALA A 50 2.82 0.56 -6.72
N ASP A 51 4.10 0.87 -6.51
CA ASP A 51 4.98 0.09 -5.61
C ASP A 51 5.15 0.72 -4.22
N THR A 52 5.40 2.03 -4.16
CA THR A 52 5.65 2.78 -2.92
C THR A 52 4.93 4.12 -2.87
N PRO A 53 3.59 4.14 -3.04
CA PRO A 53 2.82 5.38 -2.91
C PRO A 53 2.89 5.95 -1.48
N THR A 54 3.50 7.13 -1.37
CA THR A 54 3.53 7.95 -0.14
C THR A 54 2.25 8.77 0.07
N SER A 55 2.18 9.51 1.19
CA SER A 55 1.08 10.42 1.56
C SER A 55 -0.27 9.76 1.89
N LEU A 56 -0.28 8.45 2.17
CA LEU A 56 -1.51 7.70 2.43
C LEU A 56 -2.16 8.12 3.76
N LEU A 57 -1.37 8.22 4.84
CA LEU A 57 -1.85 8.64 6.15
C LEU A 57 -2.45 10.05 6.10
N GLU A 58 -1.79 10.94 5.36
CA GLU A 58 -2.22 12.31 5.15
C GLU A 58 -3.59 12.37 4.46
N ALA A 59 -3.73 11.63 3.36
CA ALA A 59 -4.95 11.62 2.56
C ALA A 59 -6.12 10.89 3.24
N ALA A 60 -5.84 9.86 4.03
CA ALA A 60 -6.88 9.05 4.66
C ALA A 60 -7.33 9.58 6.04
N VAL A 61 -6.41 10.08 6.85
CA VAL A 61 -6.67 10.42 8.27
C VAL A 61 -6.46 11.90 8.55
N VAL A 62 -5.32 12.48 8.14
CA VAL A 62 -5.00 13.87 8.51
C VAL A 62 -5.99 14.86 7.90
N GLN A 63 -6.38 14.65 6.63
CA GLN A 63 -7.42 15.43 5.97
C GLN A 63 -8.77 15.35 6.69
N TRP A 64 -9.17 14.15 7.16
CA TRP A 64 -10.38 13.96 7.95
C TRP A 64 -10.33 14.74 9.25
N LEU A 65 -9.25 14.58 10.03
CA LEU A 65 -9.09 15.26 11.31
C LEU A 65 -9.12 16.78 11.18
N TRP A 66 -8.46 17.32 10.14
CA TRP A 66 -8.54 18.75 9.82
C TRP A 66 -9.97 19.19 9.55
N LEU A 67 -10.72 18.42 8.76
CA LEU A 67 -12.12 18.70 8.43
C LEU A 67 -13.03 18.65 9.66
N GLU A 68 -12.77 17.73 10.60
CA GLU A 68 -13.53 17.64 11.86
C GLU A 68 -13.30 18.84 12.77
N GLN A 69 -12.08 19.38 12.78
CA GLN A 69 -11.65 20.48 13.64
C GLN A 69 -12.03 21.86 13.08
N ILE A 70 -12.31 21.99 11.79
CA ILE A 70 -12.64 23.28 11.20
C ILE A 70 -14.08 23.69 11.53
N GLU A 71 -14.24 24.93 12.03
CA GLU A 71 -15.54 25.51 12.33
C GLU A 71 -16.09 26.30 11.13
N GLY A 72 -17.42 26.37 11.02
CA GLY A 72 -18.10 27.20 10.01
C GLY A 72 -18.18 26.64 8.59
N LEU A 73 -17.59 25.48 8.32
CA LEU A 73 -17.71 24.79 7.03
C LEU A 73 -19.05 24.05 6.93
N LYS A 74 -19.89 24.40 5.94
CA LYS A 74 -21.17 23.72 5.69
C LYS A 74 -20.94 22.46 4.86
N HIS A 75 -21.69 21.39 5.16
CA HIS A 75 -21.65 20.12 4.42
C HIS A 75 -20.24 19.51 4.36
N ARG A 76 -19.54 19.50 5.50
CA ARG A 76 -18.19 18.95 5.60
C ARG A 76 -18.22 17.44 5.36
N ASP A 77 -17.51 16.99 4.33
CA ASP A 77 -17.23 15.57 4.08
C ASP A 77 -15.91 15.41 3.34
N GLN A 78 -15.30 14.22 3.41
CA GLN A 78 -14.09 13.86 2.69
C GLN A 78 -14.46 13.25 1.33
N PHE A 79 -13.74 13.65 0.27
CA PHE A 79 -14.03 13.20 -1.09
C PHE A 79 -13.72 11.70 -1.32
N ASN A 80 -12.79 11.15 -0.54
CA ASN A 80 -12.28 9.80 -0.75
C ASN A 80 -12.73 8.85 0.38
N TRP A 81 -12.74 7.55 0.09
CA TRP A 81 -13.05 6.47 1.04
C TRP A 81 -11.84 5.57 1.26
N ILE A 82 -10.65 6.16 1.32
CA ILE A 82 -9.38 5.39 1.37
C ILE A 82 -9.37 4.45 2.57
N HIS A 83 -9.80 4.92 3.74
CA HIS A 83 -9.80 4.11 4.96
C HIS A 83 -10.75 2.92 4.85
N GLU A 84 -12.00 3.17 4.46
CA GLU A 84 -13.05 2.15 4.34
C GLU A 84 -12.71 1.11 3.27
N GLU A 85 -12.19 1.55 2.12
CA GLU A 85 -11.81 0.64 1.04
C GLU A 85 -10.56 -0.17 1.39
N LEU A 86 -9.59 0.38 2.13
CA LEU A 86 -8.46 -0.40 2.62
C LEU A 86 -8.92 -1.47 3.63
N ILE A 87 -9.84 -1.17 4.55
CA ILE A 87 -10.39 -2.19 5.47
C ILE A 87 -11.01 -3.34 4.66
N LYS A 88 -11.89 -3.04 3.70
CA LYS A 88 -12.54 -4.04 2.86
C LYS A 88 -11.51 -4.86 2.08
N HIS A 89 -10.48 -4.20 1.54
CA HIS A 89 -9.45 -4.87 0.77
C HIS A 89 -8.59 -5.79 1.64
N PHE A 90 -8.19 -5.37 2.84
CA PHE A 90 -7.50 -6.26 3.78
C PHE A 90 -8.37 -7.45 4.21
N GLN A 91 -9.68 -7.28 4.40
CA GLN A 91 -10.60 -8.40 4.66
C GLN A 91 -10.64 -9.38 3.49
N PHE A 92 -10.69 -8.87 2.26
CA PHE A 92 -10.60 -9.68 1.05
C PHE A 92 -9.27 -10.46 0.98
N LEU A 93 -8.14 -9.81 1.23
CA LEU A 93 -6.82 -10.45 1.26
C LEU A 93 -6.76 -11.57 2.31
N LYS A 94 -7.41 -11.38 3.46
CA LYS A 94 -7.47 -12.38 4.52
C LYS A 94 -8.24 -13.61 4.06
N GLN A 95 -9.42 -13.39 3.49
CA GLN A 95 -10.26 -14.45 2.95
C GLN A 95 -9.57 -15.21 1.83
N GLN A 96 -8.94 -14.51 0.89
CA GLN A 96 -8.25 -15.11 -0.25
C GLN A 96 -7.04 -15.96 0.18
N SER A 97 -6.24 -15.45 1.12
CA SER A 97 -5.02 -16.12 1.55
C SER A 97 -5.26 -17.27 2.55
N GLY A 98 -6.37 -17.24 3.28
CA GLY A 98 -6.65 -18.16 4.39
C GLY A 98 -5.71 -17.99 5.58
N LYS A 99 -4.94 -16.90 5.63
CA LYS A 99 -3.97 -16.61 6.70
C LYS A 99 -4.60 -15.76 7.80
N THR A 100 -3.96 -15.78 8.98
CA THR A 100 -4.36 -14.99 10.14
C THR A 100 -3.39 -13.86 10.45
N ASP A 101 -2.13 -14.05 10.11
CA ASP A 101 -1.03 -13.16 10.47
C ASP A 101 -0.58 -12.32 9.27
N PHE A 102 -0.36 -11.03 9.51
CA PHE A 102 0.14 -10.08 8.53
C PHE A 102 1.39 -9.41 9.08
N HIS A 103 2.49 -9.45 8.31
CA HIS A 103 3.75 -8.84 8.70
C HIS A 103 3.94 -7.56 7.88
N LEU A 104 4.25 -6.46 8.55
CA LEU A 104 4.65 -5.20 7.92
C LEU A 104 6.07 -4.85 8.34
N SER A 105 6.85 -4.32 7.40
CA SER A 105 8.25 -3.97 7.66
C SER A 105 8.67 -2.72 6.91
N ALA A 106 9.55 -1.95 7.54
CA ALA A 106 10.30 -0.86 6.93
C ALA A 106 11.78 -0.99 7.32
N MET A 107 12.67 -0.23 6.66
CA MET A 107 14.07 -0.15 7.09
C MET A 107 14.15 0.46 8.48
N GLN A 108 15.08 -0.01 9.31
CA GLN A 108 15.23 0.51 10.68
C GLN A 108 15.51 2.01 10.71
N ASP A 109 16.26 2.51 9.72
CA ASP A 109 16.62 3.91 9.57
C ASP A 109 15.67 4.71 8.66
N ALA A 110 14.55 4.10 8.24
CA ALA A 110 13.51 4.81 7.50
C ALA A 110 12.99 6.01 8.30
N ASP A 111 12.54 7.03 7.59
CA ASP A 111 12.07 8.24 8.23
C ASP A 111 10.67 8.07 8.87
N ARG A 112 10.16 9.16 9.44
CA ARG A 112 8.85 9.15 10.09
C ARG A 112 7.69 9.02 9.09
N GLU A 113 7.88 9.38 7.83
CA GLU A 113 6.84 9.24 6.81
C GLU A 113 6.65 7.76 6.48
N ASP A 114 7.73 7.04 6.25
CA ASP A 114 7.70 5.59 5.97
C ASP A 114 7.14 4.79 7.15
N TRP A 115 7.64 5.02 8.37
CA TRP A 115 7.11 4.35 9.56
C TRP A 115 5.66 4.74 9.85
N GLY A 116 5.30 6.01 9.66
CA GLY A 116 3.91 6.47 9.80
C GLY A 116 2.96 5.78 8.83
N ASN A 117 3.41 5.52 7.60
CA ASN A 117 2.64 4.77 6.61
C ASN A 117 2.47 3.29 7.02
N VAL A 118 3.54 2.67 7.53
CA VAL A 118 3.49 1.29 8.07
C VAL A 118 2.55 1.18 9.27
N ASP A 119 2.58 2.14 10.18
CA ASP A 119 1.70 2.20 11.35
C ASP A 119 0.23 2.36 10.95
N TYR A 120 -0.04 3.21 9.97
CA TYR A 120 -1.38 3.37 9.44
C TYR A 120 -1.91 2.08 8.79
N LEU A 121 -1.12 1.45 7.93
CA LEU A 121 -1.51 0.18 7.30
C LEU A 121 -1.69 -0.94 8.33
N ALA A 122 -0.87 -0.97 9.39
CA ALA A 122 -1.00 -1.90 10.50
C ALA A 122 -2.34 -1.73 11.23
N ASP A 123 -2.73 -0.49 11.55
CA ASP A 123 -4.02 -0.21 12.19
C ASP A 123 -5.20 -0.65 11.30
N VAL A 124 -5.16 -0.32 10.01
CA VAL A 124 -6.22 -0.72 9.08
C VAL A 124 -6.30 -2.24 8.95
N ALA A 125 -5.18 -2.93 8.83
CA ALA A 125 -5.13 -4.38 8.75
C ALA A 125 -5.62 -5.04 10.06
N TYR A 126 -5.29 -4.47 11.22
CA TYR A 126 -5.81 -4.90 12.51
C TYR A 126 -7.34 -4.76 12.57
N ASN A 127 -7.89 -3.63 12.14
CA ASN A 127 -9.34 -3.40 12.05
C ASN A 127 -10.04 -4.33 11.03
N ALA A 128 -9.33 -4.78 10.00
CA ALA A 128 -9.76 -5.84 9.09
C ALA A 128 -9.65 -7.26 9.69
N GLY A 129 -9.18 -7.38 10.94
CA GLY A 129 -9.13 -8.61 11.72
C GLY A 129 -7.84 -9.40 11.62
N TRP A 130 -6.76 -8.85 11.04
CA TRP A 130 -5.46 -9.53 10.98
C TRP A 130 -4.72 -9.49 12.34
N ASN A 131 -3.92 -10.51 12.61
CA ASN A 131 -2.90 -10.45 13.66
C ASN A 131 -1.67 -9.75 13.08
N ILE A 132 -1.32 -8.59 13.62
CA ILE A 132 -0.27 -7.75 13.04
C ILE A 132 1.07 -7.99 13.72
N HIS A 133 2.11 -8.09 12.89
CA HIS A 133 3.51 -8.14 13.30
C HIS A 133 4.25 -7.02 12.58
N GLN A 134 4.86 -6.11 13.33
CA GLN A 134 5.73 -5.08 12.78
C GLN A 134 7.17 -5.38 13.17
N LEU A 135 8.09 -5.26 12.22
CA LEU A 135 9.51 -5.48 12.44
C LEU A 135 10.34 -4.66 11.44
N ALA A 136 11.57 -4.34 11.83
CA ALA A 136 12.52 -3.79 10.86
C ALA A 136 12.93 -4.91 9.87
N VAL A 137 13.27 -4.52 8.64
CA VAL A 137 13.78 -5.48 7.64
C VAL A 137 15.05 -6.17 8.15
N GLU A 138 15.87 -5.46 8.92
CA GLU A 138 17.12 -5.91 9.54
C GLU A 138 16.92 -7.01 10.59
N ASP A 139 15.73 -7.09 11.18
CA ASP A 139 15.37 -8.12 12.16
C ASP A 139 14.90 -9.43 11.50
N ILE A 140 14.72 -9.44 10.16
CA ILE A 140 14.31 -10.63 9.42
C ILE A 140 15.49 -11.61 9.35
N GLY A 141 15.33 -12.77 9.99
CA GLY A 141 16.31 -13.84 10.02
C GLY A 141 15.82 -15.16 9.41
N TYR A 142 16.78 -16.05 9.13
CA TYR A 142 16.51 -17.43 8.74
C TYR A 142 16.90 -18.37 9.89
N ASN A 143 15.95 -19.16 10.38
CA ASN A 143 16.23 -20.25 11.32
C ASN A 143 16.52 -21.55 10.53
N SER A 144 17.75 -22.05 10.63
CA SER A 144 18.20 -23.29 9.98
C SER A 144 17.80 -24.58 10.69
N GLU A 145 17.24 -24.52 11.90
CA GLU A 145 16.89 -25.70 12.69
C GLU A 145 15.47 -26.23 12.41
N THR A 146 14.58 -25.38 11.89
CA THR A 146 13.16 -25.71 11.64
C THR A 146 12.79 -25.84 10.16
N LYS A 147 13.77 -25.93 9.25
CA LYS A 147 13.58 -26.09 7.80
C LYS A 147 14.62 -27.03 7.20
#